data_AF-A0A183Q5C5-F1
#
_entry.id   AF-A0A183Q5C5-F1
#
_cell.length_a   1.000
_cell.length_b   1.000
_cell.length_c   1.000
_cell.angle_alpha   90.00
_cell.angle_beta   90.00
_cell.angle_gamma   90.00
#
_symmetry.space_group_name_H-M   'P 1'
#
loop_
_entity.id
_entity.type
_entity.pdbx_description
1 polymer ?
#
loop_
_entity_poly.entity_id
_entity_poly.type
_entity_poly.pdbx_seq_one_letter_code
_entity_poly.pdbx_strand_id
1 'polypeptide(L)'
;MNPRREEQLTRGVKFVDDEFPPESMNLQCLNIPAGPLSYLRPSEIVSDPCFSRNESYFSLKRGFVKNFNILLAFTGLKYKAKYWAKVLVDIKSQEWDVQHINEHPGIFRFRFWQEGMYFEVTIDDLLPCYEGKSPELVVCGNYLHSIYINYRTRKLSVNQ
;
A
#
# COMPACT_ATOMS: atom_id res chain seq x y z
N MET A 1 16.56 9.56 4.20
CA MET A 1 15.56 10.00 3.21
C MET A 1 15.70 9.10 1.97
N ASN A 2 14.61 8.79 1.25
CA ASN A 2 14.64 7.86 0.11
C ASN A 2 15.09 8.61 -1.16
N PRO A 3 16.24 8.27 -1.78
CA PRO A 3 16.76 9.02 -2.93
C PRO A 3 15.79 9.04 -4.11
N ARG A 4 15.04 7.95 -4.34
CA ARG A 4 13.99 7.91 -5.38
C ARG A 4 12.85 8.88 -5.08
N ARG A 5 12.53 9.13 -3.81
CA ARG A 5 11.47 10.09 -3.43
C ARG A 5 11.90 11.53 -3.70
N GLU A 6 13.13 11.89 -3.34
CA GLU A 6 13.68 13.23 -3.59
C GLU A 6 13.72 13.55 -5.08
N GLU A 7 14.10 12.58 -5.90
CA GLU A 7 14.09 12.71 -7.36
C GLU A 7 12.68 13.03 -7.88
N GLN A 8 11.67 12.29 -7.40
CA GLN A 8 10.28 12.46 -7.85
C GLN A 8 9.67 13.78 -7.37
N LEU A 9 9.96 14.21 -6.14
CA LEU A 9 9.59 15.53 -5.64
C LEU A 9 10.21 16.64 -6.50
N THR A 10 11.48 16.51 -6.86
CA THR A 10 12.19 17.50 -7.70
C THR A 10 11.60 17.56 -9.11
N ARG A 11 11.23 16.41 -9.68
CA ARG A 11 10.65 16.31 -11.03
C ARG A 11 9.18 16.72 -11.07
N GLY A 12 8.47 16.69 -9.94
CA GLY A 12 7.03 16.93 -9.87
C GLY A 12 6.20 15.83 -10.55
N VAL A 13 6.77 14.63 -10.72
CA VAL A 13 6.11 13.48 -11.37
C VAL A 13 5.84 12.40 -10.33
N LYS A 14 4.69 11.74 -10.44
CA LYS A 14 4.36 10.62 -9.57
C LYS A 14 5.24 9.41 -9.90
N PHE A 15 5.74 8.75 -8.87
CA PHE A 15 6.45 7.48 -9.00
C PHE A 15 5.52 6.42 -9.59
N VAL A 16 6.09 5.62 -10.48
CA VAL A 16 5.48 4.42 -11.07
C VAL A 16 6.48 3.30 -10.84
N ASP A 17 6.01 2.19 -10.29
CA ASP A 17 6.86 1.02 -10.07
C ASP A 17 6.90 0.15 -11.34
N ASP A 18 7.89 0.40 -12.20
CA ASP A 18 8.11 -0.40 -13.41
C ASP A 18 8.36 -1.89 -13.11
N GLU A 19 8.78 -2.21 -11.89
CA GLU A 19 9.05 -3.57 -11.46
C GLU A 19 7.78 -4.30 -10.98
N PHE A 20 6.72 -3.57 -10.62
CA PHE A 20 5.44 -4.09 -10.17
C PHE A 20 4.26 -3.33 -10.78
N PRO A 21 4.04 -3.45 -12.11
CA PRO A 21 2.96 -2.74 -12.77
C PRO A 21 1.59 -3.32 -12.37
N PRO A 22 0.49 -2.55 -12.50
CA PRO A 22 -0.88 -2.99 -12.22
C PRO A 22 -1.25 -4.39 -12.73
N GLU A 23 -0.85 -4.71 -13.96
CA GLU A 23 -1.12 -5.97 -14.65
C GLU A 23 -0.48 -7.17 -13.94
N SER A 24 0.58 -6.94 -13.15
CA SER A 24 1.29 -7.98 -12.40
C SER A 24 0.64 -8.36 -11.07
N MET A 25 -0.37 -7.62 -10.60
CA MET A 25 -1.05 -7.89 -9.33
C MET A 25 -1.81 -9.23 -9.28
N ASN A 26 -2.04 -9.87 -10.43
CA ASN A 26 -2.68 -11.20 -10.57
C ASN A 26 -3.92 -11.38 -9.68
N LEU A 27 -4.79 -10.37 -9.65
CA LEU A 27 -5.93 -10.27 -8.72
C LEU A 27 -6.94 -11.41 -8.90
N GLN A 28 -6.99 -12.02 -10.08
CA GLN A 28 -7.86 -13.16 -10.38
C GLN A 28 -7.58 -14.37 -9.48
N CYS A 29 -6.33 -14.55 -9.04
CA CYS A 29 -5.97 -15.62 -8.10
C CYS A 29 -6.46 -15.38 -6.67
N LEU A 30 -6.97 -14.18 -6.34
CA LEU A 30 -7.41 -13.83 -5.00
C LEU A 30 -8.89 -14.18 -4.70
N ASN A 31 -9.56 -14.87 -5.64
CA ASN A 31 -10.96 -15.28 -5.53
C ASN A 31 -11.91 -14.11 -5.20
N ILE A 32 -11.65 -12.97 -5.86
CA ILE A 32 -12.46 -11.74 -5.79
C ILE A 32 -13.62 -11.82 -6.80
N PRO A 33 -14.71 -11.07 -6.62
CA PRO A 33 -15.79 -10.99 -7.60
C PRO A 33 -15.31 -10.56 -8.99
N ALA A 34 -15.98 -11.02 -10.05
CA ALA A 34 -15.75 -10.47 -11.38
C ALA A 34 -16.30 -9.04 -11.46
N GLY A 35 -15.60 -8.15 -12.16
CA GLY A 35 -16.03 -6.77 -12.37
C GLY A 35 -14.96 -5.92 -13.04
N PRO A 36 -15.33 -4.74 -13.56
CA PRO A 36 -14.38 -3.78 -14.09
C PRO A 36 -13.46 -3.27 -12.97
N LEU A 37 -12.16 -3.28 -13.24
CA LEU A 37 -11.12 -2.87 -12.30
C LEU A 37 -10.35 -1.68 -12.87
N SER A 38 -10.12 -0.69 -12.01
CA SER A 38 -9.23 0.43 -12.25
C SER A 38 -8.15 0.47 -11.17
N TYR A 39 -7.05 1.16 -11.46
CA TYR A 39 -5.95 1.35 -10.52
C TYR A 39 -5.85 2.83 -10.23
N LEU A 40 -6.18 3.20 -9.00
CA LEU A 40 -6.32 4.59 -8.57
C LEU A 40 -5.37 4.89 -7.43
N ARG A 41 -4.84 6.09 -7.38
CA ARG A 41 -4.04 6.59 -6.25
C ARG A 41 -4.97 7.05 -5.12
N PRO A 42 -4.50 7.12 -3.87
CA PRO A 42 -5.34 7.51 -2.73
C PRO A 42 -6.01 8.87 -2.90
N SER A 43 -5.33 9.85 -3.52
CA SER A 43 -5.88 11.18 -3.80
C SER A 43 -7.01 11.18 -4.84
N GLU A 44 -7.16 10.12 -5.63
CA GLU A 44 -8.25 9.93 -6.60
C GLU A 44 -9.45 9.21 -5.97
N ILE A 45 -9.23 8.53 -4.84
CA ILE A 45 -10.26 7.78 -4.11
C ILE A 45 -10.85 8.65 -2.99
N VAL A 46 -10.02 9.47 -2.33
CA VAL A 46 -10.42 10.37 -1.22
C VAL A 46 -9.83 11.76 -1.31
N SER A 47 -10.54 12.71 -0.71
CA SER A 47 -10.11 14.09 -0.54
C SER A 47 -9.01 14.28 0.51
N ASP A 48 -8.91 13.42 1.52
CA ASP A 48 -7.95 13.54 2.64
C ASP A 48 -7.22 12.20 2.86
N PRO A 49 -6.33 11.79 1.95
CA PRO A 49 -5.54 10.57 2.12
C PRO A 49 -4.53 10.76 3.27
N CYS A 50 -4.33 9.70 4.05
CA CYS A 50 -3.31 9.67 5.10
C CYS A 50 -2.63 8.31 5.13
N PHE A 51 -1.32 8.31 5.42
CA PHE A 51 -0.51 7.10 5.50
C PHE A 51 -0.60 6.46 6.89
N SER A 52 -0.64 7.28 7.93
CA SER A 52 -0.72 6.81 9.30
C SER A 52 -1.74 7.61 10.12
N ARG A 53 -2.91 7.01 10.36
CA ARG A 53 -3.92 7.54 11.29
C ARG A 53 -3.99 6.71 12.58
N ASN A 54 -4.17 7.39 13.72
CA ASN A 54 -4.33 6.74 15.02
C ASN A 54 -5.76 6.21 15.23
N GLU A 55 -6.22 5.36 14.32
CA GLU A 55 -7.55 4.76 14.38
C GLU A 55 -7.54 3.34 14.95
N SER A 56 -8.66 2.99 15.58
CA SER A 56 -8.95 1.65 16.10
C SER A 56 -9.04 0.62 14.98
N TYR A 57 -8.48 -0.58 15.19
CA TYR A 57 -8.57 -1.69 14.25
C TYR A 57 -10.02 -2.06 13.89
N PHE A 58 -10.96 -1.86 14.82
CA PHE A 58 -12.38 -2.15 14.61
C PHE A 58 -13.06 -1.25 13.59
N SER A 59 -12.41 -0.16 13.17
CA SER A 59 -12.94 0.68 12.10
C SER A 59 -12.83 0.01 10.72
N LEU A 60 -12.03 -1.07 10.57
CA LEU A 60 -11.65 -1.69 9.29
C LEU A 60 -12.84 -2.20 8.47
N LYS A 61 -12.94 -1.69 7.24
CA LYS A 61 -13.82 -2.24 6.22
C LYS A 61 -13.11 -3.35 5.45
N ARG A 62 -13.70 -4.53 5.54
CA ARG A 62 -13.28 -5.70 4.76
C ARG A 62 -13.48 -5.41 3.26
N GLY A 63 -12.44 -5.63 2.45
CA GLY A 63 -12.61 -5.69 1.00
C GLY A 63 -12.97 -7.11 0.55
N PHE A 64 -12.64 -7.47 -0.67
CA PHE A 64 -13.13 -8.70 -1.31
C PHE A 64 -12.19 -9.90 -1.16
N VAL A 65 -10.94 -9.68 -0.77
CA VAL A 65 -9.96 -10.75 -0.60
C VAL A 65 -10.22 -11.53 0.69
N LYS A 66 -10.30 -12.86 0.56
CA LYS A 66 -10.67 -13.76 1.67
C LYS A 66 -9.51 -14.13 2.58
N ASN A 67 -8.27 -14.11 2.08
CA ASN A 67 -7.10 -14.42 2.89
C ASN A 67 -6.72 -13.20 3.75
N PHE A 68 -7.00 -13.28 5.05
CA PHE A 68 -6.77 -12.19 6.01
C PHE A 68 -5.49 -12.38 6.85
N ASN A 69 -4.67 -13.39 6.57
CA ASN A 69 -3.52 -13.74 7.41
C ASN A 69 -2.49 -12.60 7.51
N ILE A 70 -2.24 -11.91 6.39
CA ILE A 70 -1.35 -10.74 6.37
C ILE A 70 -1.97 -9.60 7.18
N LEU A 71 -3.26 -9.32 7.02
CA LEU A 71 -3.96 -8.31 7.82
C LEU A 71 -3.80 -8.62 9.32
N LEU A 72 -4.06 -9.85 9.73
CA LEU A 72 -3.90 -10.28 11.13
C LEU A 72 -2.44 -10.10 11.63
N ALA A 73 -1.45 -10.40 10.79
CA ALA A 73 -0.04 -10.23 11.14
C ALA A 73 0.32 -8.76 11.35
N PHE A 74 -0.07 -7.87 10.43
CA PHE A 74 0.18 -6.43 10.54
C PHE A 74 -0.51 -5.82 11.76
N THR A 75 -1.64 -6.35 12.18
CA THR A 75 -2.44 -5.76 13.25
C THR A 75 -1.90 -6.18 14.60
N GLY A 76 -1.52 -7.44 14.74
CA GLY A 76 -0.67 -7.89 15.85
C GLY A 76 0.64 -7.09 15.96
N LEU A 77 1.26 -6.77 14.82
CA LEU A 77 2.48 -5.97 14.77
C LEU A 77 2.26 -4.52 15.21
N LYS A 78 1.15 -3.87 14.81
CA LYS A 78 0.79 -2.50 15.24
C LYS A 78 0.72 -2.38 16.76
N TYR A 79 0.21 -3.40 17.47
CA TYR A 79 0.18 -3.42 18.94
C TYR A 79 1.57 -3.55 19.59
N LYS A 80 2.61 -3.88 18.82
CA LYS A 80 3.99 -3.90 19.27
C LYS A 80 4.78 -2.78 18.60
N ALA A 81 4.59 -1.55 19.09
CA ALA A 81 5.19 -0.33 18.54
C ALA A 81 6.70 -0.45 18.20
N LYS A 82 7.47 -1.14 19.04
CA LYS A 82 8.91 -1.43 18.81
C LYS A 82 9.18 -2.14 17.49
N TYR A 83 8.34 -3.11 17.11
CA TYR A 83 8.48 -3.85 15.86
C TYR A 83 7.77 -3.17 14.70
N TRP A 84 6.65 -2.48 14.96
CA TRP A 84 5.96 -1.67 13.97
C TRP A 84 6.88 -0.60 13.35
N ALA A 85 7.65 0.09 14.19
CA ALA A 85 8.63 1.09 13.75
C ALA A 85 9.80 0.51 12.92
N LYS A 86 10.01 -0.82 12.96
CA LYS A 86 11.00 -1.49 12.11
C LYS A 86 10.46 -1.80 10.71
N VAL A 87 9.13 -1.87 10.55
CA VAL A 87 8.48 -2.15 9.27
C VAL A 87 8.12 -0.87 8.54
N LEU A 88 7.47 0.06 9.25
CA LEU A 88 7.16 1.38 8.74
C LEU A 88 8.31 2.36 9.03
N VAL A 89 9.26 2.43 8.11
CA VAL A 89 10.42 3.32 8.22
C VAL A 89 10.07 4.75 7.84
N ASP A 90 10.62 5.75 8.53
CA ASP A 90 10.46 7.18 8.19
C ASP A 90 9.02 7.65 7.91
N ILE A 91 8.01 7.14 8.65
CA ILE A 91 6.57 7.40 8.43
C ILE A 91 6.26 8.86 8.11
N LYS A 92 6.76 9.79 8.93
CA LYS A 92 6.51 11.23 8.77
C LYS A 92 6.97 11.78 7.43
N SER A 93 8.07 11.25 6.88
CA SER A 93 8.59 11.69 5.57
C SER A 93 7.78 11.14 4.39
N GLN A 94 6.99 10.10 4.63
CA GLN A 94 6.16 9.42 3.64
C GLN A 94 4.69 9.86 3.70
N GLU A 95 4.33 10.70 4.67
CA GLU A 95 2.97 11.19 4.84
C GLU A 95 2.62 12.23 3.75
N TRP A 96 1.33 12.40 3.48
CA TRP A 96 0.83 13.49 2.66
C TRP A 96 1.00 14.84 3.39
N ASP A 97 1.34 15.88 2.64
CA ASP A 97 1.16 17.26 3.12
C ASP A 97 -0.30 17.64 2.95
N VAL A 98 -0.98 17.98 4.06
CA VAL A 98 -2.39 18.37 4.08
C VAL A 98 -2.66 19.60 3.21
N GLN A 99 -1.68 20.51 3.08
CA GLN A 99 -1.82 21.70 2.23
C GLN A 99 -1.53 21.41 0.76
N HIS A 100 -0.74 20.37 0.48
CA HIS A 100 -0.22 20.05 -0.85
C HIS A 100 -0.40 18.56 -1.19
N ILE A 101 -1.62 18.03 -0.98
CA ILE A 101 -1.93 16.60 -1.15
C ILE A 101 -1.52 16.09 -2.55
N ASN A 102 -1.72 16.92 -3.57
CA ASN A 102 -1.40 16.58 -4.96
C ASN A 102 0.11 16.55 -5.26
N GLU A 103 0.96 17.08 -4.39
CA GLU A 103 2.42 17.06 -4.53
C GLU A 103 3.04 15.77 -3.97
N HIS A 104 2.26 14.92 -3.29
CA HIS A 104 2.78 13.66 -2.79
C HIS A 104 3.34 12.81 -3.94
N PRO A 105 4.61 12.36 -3.91
CA PRO A 105 5.27 11.73 -5.06
C PRO A 105 4.76 10.33 -5.37
N GLY A 106 3.76 9.82 -4.64
CA GLY A 106 3.14 8.52 -4.89
C GLY A 106 4.09 7.34 -4.72
N ILE A 107 5.04 7.46 -3.80
CA ILE A 107 6.07 6.46 -3.49
C ILE A 107 6.07 6.15 -2.00
N PHE A 108 6.02 4.86 -1.69
CA PHE A 108 6.08 4.33 -0.33
C PHE A 108 7.22 3.34 -0.20
N ARG A 109 7.72 3.21 1.03
CA ARG A 109 8.83 2.36 1.40
C ARG A 109 8.56 1.66 2.71
N PHE A 110 8.77 0.37 2.68
CA PHE A 110 8.58 -0.54 3.79
C PHE A 110 9.85 -1.35 4.02
N ARG A 111 10.05 -1.82 5.23
CA ARG A 111 11.16 -2.71 5.57
C ARG A 111 10.63 -4.04 6.07
N PHE A 112 11.16 -5.12 5.53
CA PHE A 112 10.80 -6.48 5.89
C PHE A 112 12.02 -7.22 6.41
N TRP A 113 11.77 -8.23 7.23
CA TRP A 113 12.78 -9.15 7.71
C TRP A 113 12.57 -10.51 7.05
N GLN A 114 13.64 -11.09 6.50
CA GLN A 114 13.63 -12.43 5.92
C GLN A 114 15.02 -13.05 6.11
N GLU A 115 15.06 -14.29 6.55
CA GLU A 115 16.28 -15.11 6.66
C GLU A 115 17.43 -14.39 7.38
N GLY A 116 17.13 -13.72 8.49
CA GLY A 116 18.14 -13.03 9.30
C GLY A 116 18.49 -11.62 8.83
N MET A 117 17.97 -11.17 7.67
CA MET A 117 18.33 -9.89 7.07
C MET A 117 17.11 -8.97 6.92
N TYR A 118 17.34 -7.67 7.05
CA TYR A 118 16.35 -6.65 6.68
C TYR A 118 16.52 -6.28 5.21
N PHE A 119 15.41 -6.12 4.50
CA PHE A 119 15.38 -5.59 3.14
C PHE A 119 14.28 -4.53 3.01
N GLU A 120 14.49 -3.58 2.11
CA GLU A 120 13.54 -2.50 1.86
C GLU A 120 12.81 -2.75 0.54
N VAL A 121 11.52 -2.46 0.55
CA VAL A 121 10.62 -2.55 -0.60
C VAL A 121 10.08 -1.16 -0.85
N THR A 122 10.25 -0.67 -2.07
CA THR A 122 9.68 0.60 -2.52
C THR A 122 8.59 0.29 -3.53
N ILE A 123 7.43 0.90 -3.39
CA ILE A 123 6.27 0.70 -4.26
C ILE A 123 5.65 2.06 -4.61
N ASP A 124 4.89 2.10 -5.70
CA ASP A 124 3.96 3.20 -5.90
C ASP A 124 2.69 3.06 -5.03
N ASP A 125 1.79 4.02 -5.14
CA ASP A 125 0.54 4.06 -4.40
C ASP A 125 -0.69 3.70 -5.23
N LEU A 126 -0.52 3.03 -6.38
CA LEU A 126 -1.64 2.57 -7.17
C LEU A 126 -2.37 1.41 -6.47
N LEU A 127 -3.67 1.57 -6.23
CA LEU A 127 -4.50 0.59 -5.55
C LEU A 127 -5.58 0.05 -6.50
N PRO A 128 -5.83 -1.27 -6.50
CA PRO A 128 -6.88 -1.85 -7.31
C PRO A 128 -8.26 -1.56 -6.71
N CYS A 129 -9.13 -1.00 -7.54
CA CYS A 129 -10.48 -0.57 -7.21
C CYS A 129 -11.50 -1.14 -8.19
N TYR A 130 -12.65 -1.59 -7.69
CA TYR A 130 -13.82 -1.81 -8.53
C TYR A 130 -14.40 -0.48 -8.98
N GLU A 131 -14.75 -0.40 -10.27
CA GLU A 131 -15.44 0.75 -10.81
C GLU A 131 -16.90 0.80 -10.34
N GLY A 132 -17.41 1.99 -10.08
CA GLY A 132 -18.76 2.22 -9.61
C GLY A 132 -19.03 3.71 -9.36
N LYS A 133 -20.19 4.03 -8.75
CA LYS A 133 -20.50 5.41 -8.31
C LYS A 133 -19.47 5.96 -7.30
N SER A 134 -18.82 5.06 -6.57
CA SER A 134 -17.71 5.35 -5.67
C SER A 134 -16.71 4.19 -5.80
N PRO A 135 -15.41 4.46 -5.98
CA PRO A 135 -14.42 3.39 -6.10
C PRO A 135 -14.34 2.55 -4.82
N GLU A 136 -14.39 1.23 -4.95
CA GLU A 136 -14.28 0.29 -3.82
C GLU A 136 -12.97 -0.49 -3.90
N LEU A 137 -12.16 -0.44 -2.84
CA LEU A 137 -10.88 -1.16 -2.78
C LEU A 137 -11.10 -2.68 -2.83
N VAL A 138 -10.37 -3.35 -3.74
CA VAL A 138 -10.50 -4.80 -3.96
C VAL A 138 -10.11 -5.62 -2.73
N VAL A 139 -9.15 -5.15 -1.94
CA VAL A 139 -8.45 -6.04 -1.01
C VAL A 139 -8.91 -5.83 0.45
N CYS A 140 -8.44 -4.81 1.18
CA CYS A 140 -8.95 -4.40 2.50
C CYS A 140 -8.67 -2.90 2.69
N GLY A 141 -9.52 -2.20 3.43
CA GLY A 141 -9.49 -0.76 3.53
C GLY A 141 -9.91 -0.20 4.89
N ASN A 142 -9.50 1.05 5.08
CA ASN A 142 -10.15 2.04 5.93
C ASN A 142 -10.00 3.46 5.40
N TYR A 143 -9.57 3.57 4.15
CA TYR A 143 -8.19 3.98 3.85
C TYR A 143 -7.21 3.60 4.98
N LEU A 144 -6.73 2.36 5.15
CA LEU A 144 -5.92 1.47 4.32
C LEU A 144 -6.07 0.04 4.90
N HIS A 145 -5.87 -1.03 4.11
CA HIS A 145 -4.78 -2.00 4.30
C HIS A 145 -4.99 -3.26 3.49
N SER A 146 -4.16 -3.43 2.46
CA SER A 146 -3.68 -4.74 2.04
C SER A 146 -2.71 -4.61 0.88
N ILE A 147 -1.53 -5.21 1.08
CA ILE A 147 -0.42 -5.26 0.14
C ILE A 147 0.17 -6.68 0.31
N TYR A 148 0.32 -7.43 -0.78
CA TYR A 148 0.87 -8.79 -0.78
C TYR A 148 2.30 -8.80 -1.34
N ILE A 149 3.29 -9.25 -0.57
CA ILE A 149 4.69 -9.35 -1.00
C ILE A 149 5.00 -10.78 -1.46
N ASN A 150 5.50 -10.92 -2.68
CA ASN A 150 6.09 -12.13 -3.22
C ASN A 150 7.48 -12.38 -2.63
N TYR A 151 7.58 -13.48 -1.91
CA TYR A 151 8.73 -13.84 -1.08
C TYR A 151 9.95 -14.34 -1.86
N ARG A 152 9.86 -14.55 -3.19
CA ARG A 152 11.00 -14.98 -4.04
C ARG A 152 11.66 -13.84 -4.81
N THR A 153 10.88 -12.83 -5.19
CA THR A 153 11.34 -11.77 -6.09
C THR A 153 11.66 -10.46 -5.38
N ARG A 154 11.35 -10.35 -4.07
CA ARG A 154 11.34 -9.07 -3.33
C ARG A 154 10.40 -8.02 -3.94
N LYS A 155 9.43 -8.48 -4.72
CA LYS A 155 8.36 -7.66 -5.32
C LYS A 155 7.02 -8.02 -4.68
N LEU A 156 5.99 -7.22 -4.89
CA LEU A 156 4.61 -7.69 -4.73
C LEU A 156 4.32 -8.71 -5.86
N SER A 157 3.57 -9.80 -5.63
CA SER A 157 3.03 -10.72 -6.66
C SER A 157 2.47 -12.00 -6.04
N VAL A 158 1.33 -12.49 -6.50
CA VAL A 158 0.67 -13.71 -6.00
C VAL A 158 1.22 -14.94 -6.74
N ASN A 159 1.74 -15.95 -6.02
CA ASN A 159 2.00 -17.28 -6.59
C ASN A 159 1.13 -18.35 -5.91
N GLN A 160 0.75 -19.31 -6.76
CA GLN A 160 -0.19 -20.44 -6.65
C GLN A 160 -0.42 -21.05 -5.26
#